data_AF-A0A497P5T1-F1
#
_entry.id   AF-A0A497P5T1-F1
#
_cell.length_a   1.000
_cell.length_b   1.000
_cell.length_c   1.000
_cell.angle_alpha   90.00
_cell.angle_beta   90.00
_cell.angle_gamma   90.00
#
_symmetry.space_group_name_H-M   'P 1'
#
loop_
_entity.id
_entity.type
_entity.pdbx_description
1 polymer ?
#
loop_
_entity_poly.entity_id
_entity_poly.type
_entity_poly.pdbx_seq_one_letter_code
_entity_poly.pdbx_strand_id
1 'polypeptide(L)'
;DEQTWDSSKYTVDIYSLPPKIYPAYRVSYPSTRGIKNAITIEYKTGYGDASTSLPKDLIHAMKMLIGHWYEHRETNIQGMISSEVPQSYEWIVNGYEVFSG
;
A
#
# COMPACT_ATOMS: atom_id res chain seq x y z
N ASP A 1 8.20 -29.86 -1.39
CA ASP A 1 9.10 -29.17 -2.33
C ASP A 1 8.50 -27.84 -2.75
N GLU A 2 9.33 -26.81 -2.67
CA GLU A 2 9.07 -25.46 -3.16
C GLU A 2 10.16 -25.12 -4.18
N GLN A 3 9.80 -24.34 -5.19
CA GLN A 3 10.75 -23.87 -6.20
C GLN A 3 10.66 -22.36 -6.31
N THR A 4 11.80 -21.69 -6.22
CA THR A 4 11.91 -20.26 -6.51
C THR A 4 11.93 -20.03 -8.01
N TRP A 5 11.05 -19.15 -8.50
CA TRP A 5 11.08 -18.72 -9.89
C TRP A 5 12.17 -17.67 -10.09
N ASP A 6 13.10 -17.95 -11.00
CA ASP A 6 14.26 -17.08 -11.26
C ASP A 6 13.84 -15.69 -11.78
N SER A 7 14.52 -14.63 -11.33
CA SER A 7 14.21 -13.24 -11.71
C SER A 7 14.38 -12.94 -13.19
N SER A 8 15.18 -13.72 -13.91
CA SER A 8 15.29 -13.63 -15.38
C SER A 8 14.02 -14.08 -16.12
N LYS A 9 13.11 -14.81 -15.44
CA LYS A 9 11.92 -15.41 -16.05
C LYS A 9 10.66 -14.56 -15.91
N TYR A 10 10.71 -13.47 -15.15
CA TYR A 10 9.58 -12.57 -14.97
C TYR A 10 9.99 -11.10 -15.05
N THR A 11 9.01 -10.25 -15.31
CA THR A 11 9.13 -8.80 -15.31
C THR A 11 8.06 -8.24 -14.38
N VAL A 12 8.40 -7.15 -13.70
CA VAL A 12 7.49 -6.48 -12.77
C VAL A 12 7.14 -5.12 -13.35
N ASP A 13 5.86 -4.91 -13.58
CA ASP A 13 5.30 -3.60 -13.92
C ASP A 13 4.92 -2.89 -12.63
N ILE A 14 5.77 -1.95 -12.23
CA ILE A 14 5.56 -1.07 -11.07
C ILE A 14 4.94 0.28 -11.44
N TYR A 15 4.69 0.52 -12.73
CA TYR A 15 4.12 1.78 -13.22
C TYR A 15 2.60 1.70 -13.30
N SER A 16 2.06 0.53 -13.66
CA SER A 16 0.63 0.28 -13.57
C SER A 16 0.19 0.24 -12.11
N LEU A 17 -0.97 0.86 -11.84
CA LEU A 17 -1.68 0.74 -10.57
C LEU A 17 -2.97 -0.05 -10.84
N PRO A 18 -3.14 -1.27 -10.29
CA PRO A 18 -2.22 -1.99 -9.39
C PRO A 18 -0.99 -2.57 -10.12
N PRO A 19 0.15 -2.75 -9.41
CA PRO A 19 1.36 -3.34 -9.97
C PRO A 19 1.14 -4.81 -10.32
N LYS A 20 1.80 -5.28 -11.39
CA LYS A 20 1.58 -6.61 -11.96
C LYS A 20 2.88 -7.32 -12.29
N ILE A 21 2.87 -8.65 -12.24
CA ILE A 21 4.01 -9.50 -12.58
C ILE A 21 3.65 -10.34 -13.80
N TYR A 22 4.51 -10.28 -14.83
CA TYR A 22 4.32 -11.00 -16.09
C TYR A 22 5.54 -11.87 -16.40
N PRO A 23 5.40 -12.95 -17.19
CA PRO A 23 6.54 -13.69 -17.69
C PRO A 23 7.44 -12.79 -18.55
N ALA A 24 8.75 -13.05 -18.53
CA ALA A 24 9.69 -12.38 -19.41
C ALA A 24 9.42 -12.71 -20.89
N TYR A 25 10.04 -11.96 -21.80
CA TYR A 25 9.86 -12.18 -23.23
C TYR A 25 10.19 -13.63 -23.62
N ARG A 26 9.24 -14.28 -24.33
CA ARG A 26 9.30 -15.70 -24.72
C ARG A 26 9.35 -16.71 -23.57
N VAL A 27 8.91 -16.32 -22.37
CA VAL A 27 8.74 -17.21 -21.22
C VAL A 27 7.25 -17.41 -20.94
N SER A 28 6.87 -18.61 -20.47
CA SER A 28 5.51 -18.90 -19.98
C SER A 28 5.53 -19.08 -18.47
N TYR A 29 4.37 -18.90 -17.83
CA TYR A 29 4.23 -19.18 -16.41
C TYR A 29 4.60 -20.65 -16.10
N PRO A 30 5.23 -20.91 -14.95
CA PRO A 30 5.48 -22.27 -14.50
C PRO A 30 4.16 -22.99 -14.25
N SER A 31 4.14 -24.30 -14.53
CA SER A 31 2.99 -25.14 -14.20
C SER A 31 2.85 -25.27 -12.69
N THR A 32 1.70 -24.89 -12.15
CA THR A 32 1.39 -25.02 -10.72
C THR A 32 0.37 -26.13 -10.49
N ARG A 33 0.38 -26.72 -9.30
CA ARG A 33 -0.68 -27.65 -8.90
C ARG A 33 -1.95 -26.85 -8.60
N GLY A 34 -3.11 -27.37 -8.99
CA GLY A 34 -4.42 -26.78 -8.68
C GLY A 34 -4.84 -26.93 -7.21
N ILE A 35 -3.95 -26.56 -6.29
CA ILE A 35 -4.16 -26.60 -4.83
C ILE A 35 -4.14 -25.17 -4.29
N LYS A 36 -4.72 -24.97 -3.10
CA LYS A 36 -4.65 -23.69 -2.41
C LYS A 36 -3.19 -23.34 -2.11
N ASN A 37 -2.86 -22.05 -2.20
CA ASN A 37 -1.52 -21.51 -1.91
C ASN A 37 -0.41 -22.16 -2.76
N ALA A 38 -0.71 -22.50 -4.02
CA ALA A 38 0.28 -23.09 -4.94
C ALA A 38 1.39 -22.11 -5.36
N ILE A 39 1.22 -20.80 -5.08
CA ILE A 39 2.17 -19.74 -5.41
C ILE A 39 2.31 -18.86 -4.17
N THR A 40 3.55 -18.61 -3.77
CA THR A 40 3.93 -17.65 -2.74
C THR A 40 4.70 -16.52 -3.40
N ILE A 41 4.37 -15.27 -3.07
CA ILE A 41 5.06 -14.08 -3.58
C ILE A 41 5.60 -13.31 -2.38
N GLU A 42 6.92 -13.23 -2.27
CA GLU A 42 7.61 -12.38 -1.30
C GLU A 42 8.05 -11.10 -2.00
N TYR A 43 7.66 -9.94 -1.46
CA TYR A 43 8.04 -8.64 -2.00
C TYR A 43 8.16 -7.60 -0.89
N LYS A 44 9.09 -6.65 -1.05
CA LYS A 44 9.21 -5.46 -0.20
C LYS A 44 8.37 -4.34 -0.81
N THR A 45 7.43 -3.80 -0.03
CA THR A 45 6.57 -2.66 -0.42
C THR A 45 6.78 -1.48 0.52
N GLY A 46 6.48 -0.27 0.04
CA GLY A 46 6.61 0.99 0.77
C GLY A 46 7.56 1.99 0.10
N TYR A 47 7.59 3.21 0.61
CA TYR A 47 8.37 4.32 0.04
C TYR A 47 9.87 4.25 0.36
N GLY A 48 10.27 3.55 1.43
CA GLY A 48 11.67 3.40 1.84
C GLY A 48 11.83 3.27 3.34
N ASP A 49 13.06 3.06 3.81
CA ASP A 49 13.37 2.82 5.23
C ASP A 49 13.46 4.12 6.06
N ALA A 50 13.66 5.27 5.39
CA ALA A 50 13.80 6.57 6.04
C ALA A 50 12.54 7.42 5.88
N SER A 51 12.22 8.24 6.89
CA SER A 51 11.09 9.18 6.86
C SER A 51 11.18 10.20 5.71
N THR A 52 12.37 10.50 5.23
CA THR A 52 12.62 11.35 4.05
C THR A 52 12.21 10.72 2.72
N SER A 53 11.95 9.41 2.70
CA SER A 53 11.49 8.69 1.50
C SER A 53 9.99 8.87 1.26
N LEU A 54 9.24 9.26 2.31
CA LEU A 54 7.82 9.54 2.20
C LEU A 54 7.58 10.88 1.48
N PRO A 55 6.56 10.95 0.61
CA PRO A 55 6.03 12.22 0.12
C PRO A 55 5.72 13.21 1.26
N LYS A 56 6.08 14.48 1.06
CA LYS A 56 6.01 15.51 2.13
C LYS A 56 4.58 15.78 2.60
N ASP A 57 3.62 15.70 1.69
CA ASP A 57 2.19 15.78 1.94
C ASP A 57 1.70 14.62 2.81
N LEU A 58 2.12 13.38 2.57
CA LEU A 58 1.80 12.26 3.47
C LEU A 58 2.37 12.47 4.88
N ILE A 59 3.60 12.97 4.98
CA ILE A 59 4.18 13.34 6.29
C ILE A 59 3.33 14.43 6.97
N HIS A 60 2.80 15.38 6.20
CA HIS A 60 1.93 16.43 6.71
C HIS A 60 0.59 15.90 7.21
N ALA A 61 -0.06 15.03 6.44
CA ALA A 61 -1.29 14.34 6.82
C ALA A 61 -1.09 13.53 8.11
N MET A 62 0.03 12.80 8.24
CA MET A 62 0.37 12.08 9.47
C MET A 62 0.48 13.03 10.67
N LYS A 63 1.16 14.18 10.53
CA LYS A 63 1.29 15.17 11.60
C LYS A 63 -0.05 15.78 12.01
N MET A 64 -0.95 16.04 11.07
CA MET A 64 -2.30 16.52 11.36
C MET A 64 -3.07 15.52 12.23
N LEU A 65 -3.05 14.23 11.85
CA LEU A 65 -3.72 13.18 12.59
C LEU A 65 -3.12 12.97 13.99
N ILE A 66 -1.79 12.99 14.10
CA ILE A 66 -1.09 12.87 15.38
C ILE A 66 -1.39 14.06 16.28
N GLY A 67 -1.40 15.28 15.75
CA GLY A 67 -1.76 16.49 16.49
C GLY A 67 -3.20 16.42 17.00
N HIS A 68 -4.13 16.01 16.14
CA HIS A 68 -5.54 15.82 16.48
C HIS A 68 -5.72 14.88 17.67
N TRP A 69 -5.08 13.70 17.65
CA TRP A 69 -5.15 12.74 18.76
C TRP A 69 -4.39 13.18 20.01
N TYR A 70 -3.32 13.97 19.86
CA TYR A 70 -2.58 14.52 20.98
C TYR A 70 -3.42 15.53 21.77
N GLU A 71 -4.20 16.36 21.06
CA GLU A 71 -5.09 17.37 21.65
C GLU A 71 -6.38 16.76 22.18
N HIS A 72 -6.95 15.75 21.50
CA HIS A 72 -8.20 15.10 21.86
C HIS A 72 -7.96 13.72 22.48
N ARG A 73 -7.44 13.69 23.73
CA ARG A 73 -7.11 12.44 24.46
C ARG A 73 -8.29 11.77 25.17
N GLU A 74 -9.49 12.32 25.03
CA GLU A 74 -10.71 11.78 25.61
C GLU A 74 -11.45 10.94 24.57
N THR A 75 -12.00 9.80 24.99
CA THR A 75 -12.91 9.03 24.13
C THR A 75 -14.16 9.88 23.95
N ASN A 76 -14.42 10.37 22.74
CA ASN A 76 -15.62 11.14 22.42
C ASN A 76 -16.88 10.26 22.58
N ILE A 77 -17.31 10.08 23.82
CA ILE A 77 -18.61 9.52 24.19
C ILE A 77 -19.48 10.73 24.55
N GLN A 78 -20.19 11.28 23.55
CA GLN A 78 -21.61 11.62 23.61
C GLN A 78 -22.00 12.55 22.44
N GLY A 79 -22.99 12.09 21.67
CA GLY A 79 -23.95 12.87 20.88
C GLY A 79 -23.48 14.15 20.18
N MET A 80 -23.40 14.10 18.84
CA MET A 80 -23.34 15.26 17.94
C MET A 80 -22.12 16.19 18.13
N ILE A 81 -20.96 15.71 17.71
CA ILE A 81 -20.04 16.29 16.71
C ILE A 81 -18.84 15.35 16.79
N SER A 82 -18.80 14.38 15.88
CA SER A 82 -17.58 13.61 15.63
C SER A 82 -16.46 14.61 15.46
N SER A 83 -15.34 14.46 16.18
CA SER A 83 -14.12 15.22 15.92
C SER A 83 -13.58 14.77 14.56
N GLU A 84 -14.23 15.25 13.51
CA GLU A 84 -13.92 14.96 12.12
C GLU A 84 -12.47 15.39 11.92
N VAL A 85 -11.63 14.43 11.50
CA VAL A 85 -10.27 14.74 11.12
C VAL A 85 -10.34 15.86 10.08
N PRO A 86 -9.50 16.90 10.15
CA PRO A 86 -9.59 18.01 9.21
C PRO A 86 -9.69 17.53 7.76
N GLN A 87 -10.59 18.09 6.96
CA GLN A 87 -10.80 17.68 5.55
C GLN A 87 -9.51 17.69 4.71
N SER A 88 -8.53 18.50 5.11
CA SER A 88 -7.18 18.52 4.51
C SER A 88 -6.45 17.18 4.60
N TYR A 89 -6.68 16.40 5.66
CA TYR A 89 -6.15 15.03 5.78
C TYR A 89 -6.76 14.11 4.72
N GLU A 90 -8.11 14.10 4.64
CA GLU A 90 -8.85 13.26 3.69
C GLU A 90 -8.44 13.57 2.25
N TRP A 91 -8.27 14.85 1.91
CA TRP A 91 -7.85 15.26 0.56
C TRP A 91 -6.47 14.74 0.18
N ILE A 92 -5.54 14.70 1.14
CA ILE A 92 -4.20 14.15 0.90
C ILE A 92 -4.31 12.64 0.73
N VAL A 93 -4.96 11.92 1.64
CA VAL A 93 -5.03 10.46 1.63
C VAL A 93 -5.77 9.92 0.42
N ASN A 94 -6.90 10.54 0.03
CA ASN A 94 -7.67 10.16 -1.16
C ASN A 94 -6.84 10.22 -2.45
N GLY A 95 -5.79 11.07 -2.51
CA GLY A 95 -4.87 11.12 -3.64
C GLY A 95 -3.97 9.88 -3.79
N TYR A 96 -3.86 9.06 -2.75
CA TYR A 96 -3.06 7.83 -2.72
C TYR A 96 -3.90 6.55 -2.76
N GLU A 97 -5.23 6.66 -2.71
CA GLU A 97 -6.12 5.51 -2.81
C GLU A 97 -6.14 4.94 -4.23
N VAL A 98 -6.10 3.61 -4.31
CA VAL A 98 -6.24 2.91 -5.59
C VAL A 98 -7.73 2.68 -5.84
N PHE A 99 -8.32 3.47 -6.73
CA PHE A 99 -9.71 3.26 -7.15
C PHE A 99 -9.81 2.03 -8.04
N SER A 100 -10.37 0.94 -7.51
CA SER A 100 -10.85 -0.17 -8.32
C SER A 100 -12.31 0.09 -8.70
N GLY A 101 -12.56 0.39 -9.98
CA GLY A 101 -13.91 0.50 -10.55
C GLY A 101 -14.56 -0.84 -10.85
#